data_AF-A0A4R5XNN3-F1
#
_entry.id   AF-A0A4R5XNN3-F1
#
_cell.length_a   1.000
_cell.length_b   1.000
_cell.length_c   1.000
_cell.angle_alpha   90.00
_cell.angle_beta   90.00
_cell.angle_gamma   90.00
#
_symmetry.space_group_name_H-M   'P 1'
#
loop_
_entity.id
_entity.type
_entity.pdbx_description
1 polymer ?
#
loop_
_entity_poly.entity_id
_entity_poly.type
_entity_poly.pdbx_seq_one_letter_code
_entity_poly.pdbx_strand_id
1 'polypeptide(L)'
;MKHKFWLAFAVILALGVTVPFLVSSAEDKVTDRMLSQADRFAIPSDWKLAQEIIRPERFMCISTNPCPSLSRRWETGKELTPNDVAALTSRLGFTMTTDHPCKRPANVIGTITVCHSTGTDGEFDYWLAITSPGQGEPHLVTFIVRPQYVPD
;
A
#
# COMPACT_ATOMS: atom_id res chain seq x y z
N MET A 1 53.15 -3.63 16.65
CA MET A 1 52.07 -2.63 16.85
C MET A 1 51.36 -2.23 15.55
N LYS A 2 52.07 -1.88 14.47
CA LYS A 2 51.46 -1.46 13.18
C LYS A 2 50.44 -2.44 12.58
N HIS A 3 50.70 -3.74 12.66
CA HIS A 3 49.83 -4.76 12.07
C HIS A 3 48.47 -4.90 12.77
N LYS A 4 48.44 -4.74 14.11
CA LYS A 4 47.21 -4.77 14.92
C LYS A 4 46.33 -3.53 14.65
N PHE A 5 46.95 -2.38 14.43
CA PHE A 5 46.25 -1.15 14.05
C PHE A 5 45.61 -1.24 12.66
N TRP A 6 46.31 -1.84 11.69
CA TRP A 6 45.79 -2.04 10.34
C TRP A 6 44.62 -3.03 10.30
N LEU A 7 44.71 -4.11 11.08
CA LEU A 7 43.61 -5.05 11.30
C LEU A 7 42.40 -4.38 11.95
N ALA A 8 42.60 -3.58 13.00
CA ALA A 8 41.51 -2.85 13.65
C ALA A 8 40.83 -1.87 12.68
N PHE A 9 41.61 -1.15 11.86
CA PHE A 9 41.07 -0.21 10.87
C PHE A 9 40.31 -0.92 9.75
N ALA A 10 40.82 -2.04 9.24
CA ALA A 10 40.13 -2.85 8.24
C ALA A 10 38.80 -3.44 8.77
N VAL A 11 38.76 -3.86 10.04
CA VAL A 11 37.53 -4.34 10.69
C VAL A 11 36.51 -3.21 10.86
N ILE A 12 36.94 -2.01 11.27
CA ILE A 12 36.04 -0.85 11.39
C ILE A 12 35.47 -0.45 10.03
N LEU A 13 36.29 -0.42 8.97
CA LEU A 13 35.84 -0.15 7.61
C LEU A 13 34.87 -1.21 7.11
N ALA A 14 35.17 -2.49 7.34
CA ALA A 14 34.27 -3.58 6.96
C ALA A 14 32.92 -3.47 7.68
N LEU A 15 32.92 -3.25 9.00
CA LEU A 15 31.70 -3.05 9.79
C LEU A 15 30.93 -1.79 9.36
N GLY A 16 31.65 -0.71 9.03
CA GLY A 16 31.07 0.53 8.56
C GLY A 16 30.34 0.41 7.22
N VAL A 17 30.65 -0.60 6.41
CA VAL A 17 29.96 -0.88 5.14
C VAL A 17 28.90 -1.97 5.28
N THR A 18 29.16 -3.01 6.07
CA THR A 18 28.23 -4.15 6.19
C THR A 18 26.96 -3.78 6.94
N VAL A 19 27.06 -3.00 8.02
CA VAL A 19 25.88 -2.58 8.81
C VAL A 19 24.88 -1.76 7.98
N PRO A 20 25.26 -0.66 7.30
CA PRO A 20 24.30 0.10 6.51
C PRO A 20 23.74 -0.69 5.33
N PHE A 21 24.54 -1.59 4.72
CA PHE A 21 24.06 -2.46 3.64
C PHE A 21 23.01 -3.47 4.12
N LEU A 22 23.19 -4.04 5.31
CA LEU A 22 22.20 -4.95 5.91
C LEU A 22 20.89 -4.22 6.25
N VAL A 23 20.99 -2.99 6.76
CA VAL A 23 19.82 -2.16 7.05
C VAL A 23 19.07 -1.83 5.77
N SER A 24 19.75 -1.32 4.74
CA SER A 24 19.09 -0.99 3.46
C SER A 24 18.46 -2.22 2.81
N SER A 25 19.14 -3.38 2.87
CA SER A 25 18.59 -4.63 2.33
C SER A 25 17.33 -5.09 3.08
N ALA A 26 17.23 -4.83 4.39
CA ALA A 26 16.03 -5.15 5.16
C ALA A 26 14.88 -4.19 4.80
N GLU A 27 15.16 -2.90 4.67
CA GLU A 27 14.18 -1.87 4.25
C GLU A 27 13.60 -2.16 2.86
N ASP A 28 14.46 -2.51 1.90
CA ASP A 28 14.06 -2.87 0.54
C ASP A 28 13.16 -4.11 0.54
N LYS A 29 13.50 -5.12 1.36
CA LYS A 29 12.72 -6.35 1.45
C LYS A 29 11.28 -6.11 1.93
N VAL A 30 11.06 -5.21 2.91
CA VAL A 30 9.70 -4.88 3.37
C VAL A 30 8.93 -4.15 2.28
N THR A 31 9.59 -3.21 1.58
CA THR A 31 9.00 -2.46 0.47
C THR A 31 8.58 -3.38 -0.67
N ASP A 32 9.47 -4.29 -1.11
CA ASP A 32 9.18 -5.26 -2.16
C ASP A 32 8.03 -6.20 -1.79
N ARG A 33 7.99 -6.62 -0.52
CA ARG A 33 6.89 -7.44 -0.01
C ARG A 33 5.57 -6.67 -0.06
N MET A 34 5.53 -5.42 0.40
CA MET A 34 4.34 -4.57 0.32
C MET A 34 3.84 -4.42 -1.13
N LEU A 35 4.74 -4.20 -2.09
CA LEU A 35 4.38 -4.11 -3.51
C LEU A 35 3.81 -5.44 -4.02
N SER A 36 4.44 -6.57 -3.66
CA SER A 36 3.93 -7.90 -4.03
C SER A 36 2.54 -8.18 -3.45
N GLN A 37 2.22 -7.64 -2.26
CA GLN A 37 0.89 -7.77 -1.68
C GLN A 37 -0.15 -6.98 -2.47
N ALA A 38 0.21 -5.78 -2.93
CA ALA A 38 -0.66 -4.95 -3.75
C ALA A 38 -1.04 -5.62 -5.07
N ASP A 39 -0.11 -6.35 -5.68
CA ASP A 39 -0.32 -7.02 -6.97
C ASP A 39 -1.23 -8.27 -6.87
N ARG A 40 -1.61 -8.69 -5.65
CA ARG A 40 -2.60 -9.75 -5.43
C ARG A 40 -4.03 -9.29 -5.74
N PHE A 41 -4.29 -7.98 -5.72
CA PHE A 41 -5.60 -7.43 -6.05
C PHE A 41 -5.84 -7.49 -7.56
N ALA A 42 -7.04 -7.91 -7.95
CA ALA A 42 -7.40 -8.08 -9.35
C ALA A 42 -7.81 -6.75 -9.99
N ILE A 43 -6.88 -5.79 -10.06
CA ILE A 43 -7.11 -4.49 -10.70
C ILE A 43 -7.23 -4.69 -12.22
N PRO A 44 -8.35 -4.28 -12.86
CA PRO A 44 -8.50 -4.37 -14.31
C PRO A 44 -7.45 -3.57 -15.07
N SER A 45 -6.90 -4.13 -16.15
CA SER A 45 -5.82 -3.50 -16.93
C SER A 45 -6.28 -2.32 -17.79
N ASP A 46 -7.59 -2.16 -18.00
CA ASP A 46 -8.21 -1.04 -18.70
C ASP A 46 -8.37 0.19 -17.79
N TRP A 47 -8.18 0.05 -16.47
CA TRP A 47 -8.21 1.17 -15.55
C TRP A 47 -6.95 2.03 -15.69
N LYS A 48 -7.15 3.35 -15.73
CA LYS A 48 -6.06 4.30 -15.87
C LYS A 48 -5.54 4.67 -14.48
N LEU A 49 -4.26 4.40 -14.23
CA LEU A 49 -3.58 4.85 -13.02
C LEU A 49 -3.51 6.39 -13.02
N ALA A 50 -4.21 7.03 -12.10
CA ALA A 50 -4.26 8.48 -11.95
C ALA A 50 -3.20 8.99 -10.98
N GLN A 51 -2.89 8.21 -9.94
CA GLN A 51 -1.90 8.56 -8.94
C GLN A 51 -1.26 7.31 -8.34
N GLU A 52 0.04 7.36 -8.09
CA GLU A 52 0.75 6.36 -7.30
C GLU A 52 1.71 7.07 -6.34
N ILE A 53 1.71 6.63 -5.09
CA ILE A 53 2.63 7.08 -4.05
C ILE A 53 3.18 5.83 -3.37
N ILE A 54 4.48 5.59 -3.54
CA ILE A 54 5.22 4.55 -2.83
C ILE A 54 6.11 5.24 -1.80
N ARG A 55 5.89 4.93 -0.53
CA ARG A 55 6.78 5.31 0.56
C ARG A 55 7.53 4.06 1.02
N PRO A 56 8.80 3.90 0.65
CA PRO A 56 9.58 2.76 1.06
C PRO A 56 9.82 2.78 2.56
N GLU A 57 10.19 1.63 3.11
CA GLU A 57 10.64 1.55 4.51
C GLU A 57 11.88 2.41 4.70
N ARG A 58 11.94 3.13 5.81
CA ARG A 58 13.11 3.91 6.22
C ARG A 58 13.27 3.85 7.72
N PHE A 59 14.51 3.77 8.20
CA PHE A 59 14.85 3.76 9.62
C PHE A 59 14.24 4.93 10.42
N MET A 60 13.99 6.07 9.77
CA MET A 60 13.29 7.22 10.35
C MET A 60 11.92 7.45 9.69
N CYS A 61 10.97 6.57 9.96
CA CYS A 61 9.56 6.83 9.66
C CYS A 61 8.93 7.68 10.78
N ILE A 62 8.54 8.91 10.47
CA ILE A 62 7.86 9.80 11.43
C ILE A 62 6.37 9.44 11.45
N SER A 63 5.79 9.28 12.65
CA SER A 63 4.45 8.68 12.87
C SER A 63 3.28 9.37 12.15
N THR A 64 3.43 10.62 11.71
CA THR A 64 2.40 11.35 10.96
C THR A 64 2.33 10.97 9.48
N ASN A 65 3.33 10.25 8.95
CA ASN A 65 3.34 9.67 7.61
C ASN A 65 3.98 8.28 7.68
N PRO A 66 3.19 7.22 7.96
CA PRO A 66 3.74 5.89 8.14
C PRO A 66 4.40 5.41 6.84
N CYS A 67 5.67 5.01 6.95
CA CYS A 67 6.31 4.17 5.95
C CYS A 67 6.62 2.81 6.61
N PRO A 68 6.60 1.73 5.82
CA PRO A 68 6.32 1.71 4.40
C PRO A 68 4.81 1.88 4.13
N SER A 69 4.45 2.55 3.05
CA SER A 69 3.06 2.61 2.59
C SER A 69 2.97 2.75 1.08
N LEU A 70 1.95 2.13 0.51
CA LEU A 70 1.55 2.28 -0.89
C LEU A 70 0.19 2.95 -0.93
N SER A 71 0.03 3.91 -1.83
CA SER A 71 -1.28 4.43 -2.23
C SER A 71 -1.35 4.48 -3.75
N ARG A 72 -2.38 3.85 -4.33
CA ARG A 72 -2.66 3.89 -5.76
C ARG A 72 -4.09 4.38 -5.97
N ARG A 73 -4.29 5.21 -6.99
CA ARG A 73 -5.61 5.70 -7.40
C ARG A 73 -5.82 5.46 -8.88
N TRP A 74 -6.96 4.90 -9.23
CA TRP A 74 -7.34 4.65 -10.62
C TRP A 74 -8.64 5.34 -11.00
N GLU A 75 -8.70 5.74 -12.27
CA GLU A 75 -9.92 6.07 -13.00
C GLU A 75 -10.46 4.80 -13.66
N THR A 76 -11.68 4.41 -13.31
CA THR A 76 -12.27 3.12 -13.74
C THR A 76 -12.92 3.17 -15.12
N GLY A 77 -13.13 4.37 -15.68
CA GLY A 77 -13.85 4.58 -16.94
C GLY A 77 -15.37 4.31 -16.88
N LYS A 78 -15.89 3.80 -15.76
CA LYS A 78 -17.31 3.48 -15.55
C LYS A 78 -17.72 3.56 -14.07
N GLU A 79 -19.01 3.63 -13.79
CA GLU A 79 -19.51 3.33 -12.46
C GLU A 79 -19.26 1.83 -12.14
N LEU A 80 -18.80 1.55 -10.93
CA LEU A 80 -18.59 0.18 -10.47
C LEU A 80 -19.86 -0.40 -9.86
N THR A 81 -20.18 -1.63 -10.23
CA THR A 81 -21.21 -2.42 -9.57
C THR A 81 -20.65 -3.12 -8.32
N PRO A 82 -21.52 -3.61 -7.40
CA PRO A 82 -21.06 -4.43 -6.28
C PRO A 82 -20.23 -5.66 -6.72
N ASN A 83 -20.56 -6.25 -7.88
CA ASN A 83 -19.81 -7.37 -8.43
C ASN A 83 -18.42 -6.96 -8.93
N ASP A 84 -18.30 -5.76 -9.54
CA ASP A 84 -16.99 -5.24 -9.93
C ASP A 84 -16.10 -5.07 -8.69
N VAL A 85 -16.64 -4.54 -7.59
CA VAL A 85 -15.88 -4.35 -6.34
C VAL A 85 -15.48 -5.69 -5.72
N ALA A 86 -16.40 -6.66 -5.66
CA ALA A 86 -16.10 -8.00 -5.16
C ALA A 86 -15.05 -8.72 -6.03
N ALA A 87 -15.03 -8.47 -7.34
CA ALA A 87 -14.03 -9.06 -8.23
C ALA A 87 -12.60 -8.59 -7.88
N LEU A 88 -12.41 -7.36 -7.42
CA LEU A 88 -11.09 -6.81 -7.05
C LEU A 88 -10.40 -7.61 -5.94
N THR A 89 -11.20 -8.18 -5.03
CA THR A 89 -10.72 -8.91 -3.85
C THR A 89 -10.85 -10.43 -3.99
N SER A 90 -11.37 -10.92 -5.11
CA SER A 90 -11.69 -12.34 -5.34
C SER A 90 -10.50 -13.31 -5.27
N ARG A 91 -9.27 -12.82 -5.46
CA ARG A 91 -8.03 -13.62 -5.44
C ARG A 91 -7.30 -13.58 -4.10
N LEU A 92 -7.84 -12.84 -3.13
CA LEU A 92 -7.20 -12.69 -1.83
C LEU A 92 -7.41 -13.96 -0.99
N GLY A 93 -6.37 -14.32 -0.23
CA GLY A 93 -6.43 -15.40 0.74
C GLY A 93 -7.00 -14.97 2.10
N PHE A 94 -7.56 -13.77 2.18
CA PHE A 94 -8.11 -13.15 3.38
C PHE A 94 -9.35 -12.34 3.03
N THR A 95 -10.19 -12.08 4.03
CA THR A 95 -11.46 -11.38 3.85
C THR A 95 -11.26 -9.87 3.86
N MET A 96 -11.88 -9.20 2.88
CA MET A 96 -12.10 -7.76 2.89
C MET A 96 -13.55 -7.48 3.30
N THR A 97 -13.75 -6.62 4.28
CA THR A 97 -15.06 -6.21 4.78
C THR A 97 -15.42 -4.85 4.20
N THR A 98 -16.51 -4.79 3.42
CA THR A 98 -17.08 -3.54 2.94
C THR A 98 -18.10 -3.00 3.95
N ASP A 99 -17.99 -1.73 4.31
CA ASP A 99 -18.82 -1.06 5.32
C ASP A 99 -20.31 -0.97 4.95
N HIS A 100 -20.62 -0.71 3.68
CA HIS A 100 -21.96 -0.68 3.11
C HIS A 100 -21.91 -0.92 1.60
N PRO A 101 -23.04 -1.23 0.92
CA PRO A 101 -23.04 -1.42 -0.52
C PRO A 101 -22.46 -0.22 -1.26
N CYS A 102 -21.54 -0.47 -2.19
CA CYS A 102 -20.87 0.55 -3.00
C CYS A 102 -21.80 1.16 -4.05
N LYS A 103 -22.77 1.96 -3.59
CA LYS A 103 -23.77 2.60 -4.44
C LYS A 103 -23.91 4.06 -4.03
N ARG A 104 -23.82 4.95 -5.03
CA ARG A 104 -24.06 6.39 -4.82
C ARG A 104 -25.51 6.63 -4.39
N PRO A 105 -25.77 7.35 -3.28
CA PRO A 105 -27.10 7.84 -2.95
C PRO A 105 -27.58 8.88 -3.97
N ALA A 106 -28.87 8.82 -4.36
CA ALA A 106 -29.42 9.65 -5.43
C ALA A 106 -29.47 11.15 -5.12
N ASN A 107 -29.45 11.54 -3.84
CA ASN A 107 -29.62 12.91 -3.36
C ASN A 107 -28.30 13.59 -2.95
N VAL A 108 -27.15 12.98 -3.23
CA VAL A 108 -25.84 13.56 -2.92
C VAL A 108 -25.30 14.28 -4.16
N ILE A 109 -24.81 15.51 -3.96
CA ILE A 109 -24.16 16.33 -4.99
C ILE A 109 -22.65 16.36 -4.72
N GLY A 110 -21.84 16.40 -5.78
CA GLY A 110 -20.39 16.47 -5.69
C GLY A 110 -19.72 15.13 -5.36
N THR A 111 -18.45 15.20 -5.01
CA THR A 111 -17.61 14.01 -4.77
C THR A 111 -17.90 13.38 -3.41
N ILE A 112 -18.14 12.08 -3.40
CA ILE A 112 -18.46 11.28 -2.20
C ILE A 112 -17.73 9.93 -2.28
N THR A 113 -17.21 9.46 -1.15
CA THR A 113 -16.84 8.05 -1.01
C THR A 113 -18.09 7.21 -0.81
N VAL A 114 -18.37 6.28 -1.74
CA VAL A 114 -19.58 5.47 -1.76
C VAL A 114 -19.48 4.18 -0.94
N CYS A 115 -18.26 3.75 -0.61
CA CYS A 115 -17.99 2.66 0.33
C CYS A 115 -16.49 2.60 0.63
N HIS A 116 -16.18 1.95 1.75
CA HIS A 116 -14.84 1.54 2.14
C HIS A 116 -14.80 0.03 2.33
N SER A 117 -13.75 -0.62 1.83
CA SER A 117 -13.43 -2.00 2.18
C SER A 117 -12.11 -2.05 2.91
N THR A 118 -12.07 -2.79 4.02
CA THR A 118 -10.85 -2.95 4.82
C THR A 118 -10.57 -4.43 5.07
N GLY A 119 -9.30 -4.78 5.24
CA GLY A 119 -8.89 -6.14 5.56
C GLY A 119 -7.45 -6.17 6.04
N THR A 120 -7.06 -7.34 6.55
CA THR A 120 -5.69 -7.62 6.99
C THR A 120 -5.36 -9.08 6.70
N ASP A 121 -4.11 -9.37 6.40
CA ASP A 121 -3.56 -10.73 6.35
C ASP A 121 -2.73 -11.08 7.59
N GLY A 122 -2.77 -10.21 8.62
CA GLY A 122 -2.00 -10.32 9.86
C GLY A 122 -0.65 -9.62 9.81
N GLU A 123 -0.17 -9.22 8.63
CA GLU A 123 1.08 -8.49 8.47
C GLU A 123 0.88 -7.13 7.79
N PHE A 124 -0.06 -7.02 6.87
CA PHE A 124 -0.42 -5.80 6.19
C PHE A 124 -1.89 -5.49 6.40
N ASP A 125 -2.17 -4.21 6.58
CA ASP A 125 -3.51 -3.67 6.53
C ASP A 125 -3.80 -3.11 5.12
N TYR A 126 -5.04 -3.30 4.68
CA TYR A 126 -5.53 -2.94 3.36
C TYR A 126 -6.75 -2.01 3.46
N TRP A 127 -6.76 -0.93 2.69
CA TRP A 127 -7.94 -0.08 2.50
C TRP A 127 -8.23 0.09 1.02
N LEU A 128 -9.49 -0.07 0.66
CA LEU A 128 -10.02 0.24 -0.64
C LEU A 128 -11.17 1.24 -0.46
N ALA A 129 -11.10 2.38 -1.12
CA ALA A 129 -12.16 3.38 -1.12
C ALA A 129 -12.66 3.59 -2.54
N ILE A 130 -13.97 3.51 -2.73
CA ILE A 130 -14.62 3.79 -4.01
C ILE A 130 -15.23 5.19 -3.91
N THR A 131 -14.80 6.11 -4.76
CA THR A 131 -15.27 7.49 -4.79
C THR A 131 -16.07 7.74 -6.05
N SER A 132 -17.23 8.36 -5.92
CA SER A 132 -18.06 8.82 -7.03
C SER A 132 -17.94 10.36 -7.14
N PRO A 133 -17.33 10.89 -8.21
CA PRO A 133 -17.20 12.33 -8.44
C PRO A 133 -18.56 13.02 -8.64
N GLY A 134 -19.48 12.34 -9.32
CA GLY A 134 -20.82 12.81 -9.66
C GLY A 134 -21.71 11.65 -10.10
N GLN A 135 -23.00 11.92 -10.34
CA GLN A 135 -23.93 10.91 -10.85
C GLN A 135 -23.66 10.64 -12.33
N GLY A 136 -23.51 9.37 -12.72
CA GLY A 136 -23.17 8.97 -14.09
C GLY A 136 -21.68 9.13 -14.41
N GLU A 137 -20.87 9.62 -13.47
CA GLU A 137 -19.44 9.81 -13.69
C GLU A 137 -18.65 8.55 -13.30
N PRO A 138 -17.55 8.23 -14.01
CA PRO A 138 -16.67 7.13 -13.65
C PRO A 138 -16.22 7.20 -12.20
N HIS A 139 -16.21 6.05 -11.53
CA HIS A 139 -15.71 5.97 -10.17
C HIS A 139 -14.18 6.11 -10.15
N LEU A 140 -13.68 6.52 -8.98
CA LEU A 140 -12.27 6.54 -8.65
C LEU A 140 -12.04 5.50 -7.56
N VAL A 141 -11.06 4.62 -7.77
CA VAL A 141 -10.69 3.62 -6.76
C VAL A 141 -9.39 4.05 -6.13
N THR A 142 -9.37 4.21 -4.81
CA THR A 142 -8.15 4.44 -4.04
C THR A 142 -7.84 3.19 -3.23
N PHE A 143 -6.62 2.70 -3.36
CA PHE A 143 -6.13 1.52 -2.65
C PHE A 143 -4.90 1.90 -1.84
N ILE A 144 -4.87 1.47 -0.58
CA ILE A 144 -3.78 1.72 0.35
C ILE A 144 -3.35 0.40 0.98
N VAL A 145 -2.04 0.18 1.04
CA VAL A 145 -1.41 -0.92 1.78
C VAL A 145 -0.40 -0.33 2.74
N ARG A 146 -0.37 -0.83 3.97
CA ARG A 146 0.69 -0.53 4.93
C ARG A 146 0.93 -1.76 5.81
N PRO A 147 2.15 -2.00 6.31
CA PRO A 147 2.34 -3.01 7.34
C PRO A 147 1.53 -2.67 8.58
N GLN A 148 1.04 -3.72 9.23
CA GLN A 148 0.43 -3.63 10.53
C GLN A 148 1.53 -3.30 11.55
N TYR A 149 1.39 -2.17 12.23
CA TYR A 149 2.29 -1.84 13.34
C TYR A 149 1.90 -2.71 14.54
N VAL A 150 2.74 -3.69 14.87
CA VAL A 150 2.67 -4.40 16.15
C VAL A 150 3.60 -3.64 17.09
N PRO A 151 3.08 -2.93 18.12
CA PRO A 151 3.95 -2.43 19.17
C PRO A 151 4.55 -3.65 19.90
N ASP A 152 5.88 -3.76 19.89
CA ASP A 152 6.62 -4.64 20.79
C ASP A 152 6.42 -4.23 22.27
#